data_AF-K7AEV1-F1
#
_entry.id   AF-K7AEV1-F1
#
_cell.length_a   1.000
_cell.length_b   1.000
_cell.length_c   1.000
_cell.angle_alpha   90.00
_cell.angle_beta   90.00
_cell.angle_gamma   90.00
#
_symmetry.space_group_name_H-M   'P 1'
#
loop_
_entity.id
_entity.type
_entity.pdbx_description
1 polymer ?
#
loop_
_entity_poly.entity_id
_entity_poly.type
_entity_poly.pdbx_seq_one_letter_code
_entity_poly.pdbx_strand_id
1 'polypeptide(L)'
;IKQFSETFRSGSWVGATGKPLTNVVSVGIGGSFLGPLFVHTALQTDPEAAESAKGRQLRFLANVDPVDVARSIKDLDPETTLVVVVSKTFTTAETMLNARTIKEWIVSSLGPQAVSKHMIAVSTNLKLVKEFGIDPNNAFAFWDWVGGRYSVCSAVGVLPLSLQYGFPIVQRFLEGASSIDNHFRTASFEKNIPVLLGLLSVWNVSFLGYPARAILPYSQALEKLAPHIQQLSMESNGKGVSIDGVPLPYEAGEIDFGEPGTNGQHSFYQLIHQGRVIPCDFIGVIKSQQPVYLKGETVSNHDELMSNFFAQPDALAYGKTPEHSR
;
A
#
# COMPACT_ATOMS: atom_id res chain seq x y z
N ILE A 1 -16.61 10.78 -3.97
CA ILE A 1 -16.15 9.36 -4.03
C ILE A 1 -17.26 8.40 -3.63
N LYS A 2 -17.83 8.48 -2.41
CA LYS A 2 -18.95 7.63 -1.96
C LYS A 2 -20.03 7.41 -3.03
N GLN A 3 -20.70 8.50 -3.45
CA GLN A 3 -21.76 8.47 -4.47
C GLN A 3 -21.28 7.80 -5.77
N PHE A 4 -20.12 8.21 -6.30
CA PHE A 4 -19.58 7.64 -7.53
C PHE A 4 -19.31 6.13 -7.39
N SER A 5 -18.69 5.70 -6.29
CA SER A 5 -18.43 4.28 -6.05
C SER A 5 -19.71 3.46 -5.89
N GLU A 6 -20.78 4.03 -5.31
CA GLU A 6 -22.09 3.38 -5.23
C GLU A 6 -22.72 3.23 -6.62
N THR A 7 -22.70 4.29 -7.44
CA THR A 7 -23.19 4.26 -8.83
C THR A 7 -22.39 3.29 -9.72
N PHE A 8 -21.08 3.22 -9.52
CA PHE A 8 -20.22 2.27 -10.22
C PHE A 8 -20.50 0.82 -9.82
N ARG A 9 -20.63 0.57 -8.52
CA ARG A 9 -20.84 -0.78 -7.98
C ARG A 9 -22.25 -1.31 -8.19
N SER A 10 -23.27 -0.44 -8.29
CA SER A 10 -24.63 -0.83 -8.65
C SER A 10 -24.78 -1.24 -10.12
N GLY A 11 -23.77 -0.98 -10.96
CA GLY A 11 -23.83 -1.16 -12.41
C GLY A 11 -24.59 -0.05 -13.14
N SER A 12 -24.98 1.02 -12.44
CA SER A 12 -25.63 2.19 -13.06
C SER A 12 -24.63 3.03 -13.86
N TRP A 13 -23.35 3.02 -13.49
CA TRP A 13 -22.28 3.49 -14.37
C TRP A 13 -21.90 2.39 -15.36
N VAL A 14 -22.16 2.65 -16.64
CA VAL A 14 -21.89 1.71 -17.73
C VAL A 14 -20.78 2.21 -18.65
N GLY A 15 -20.08 1.26 -19.25
CA GLY A 15 -19.10 1.53 -20.31
C GLY A 15 -19.75 2.00 -21.61
N ALA A 16 -18.91 2.21 -22.62
CA ALA A 16 -19.31 2.66 -23.95
C ALA A 16 -20.32 1.74 -24.65
N THR A 17 -20.33 0.46 -24.30
CA THR A 17 -21.26 -0.55 -24.84
C THR A 17 -22.49 -0.79 -23.97
N GLY A 18 -22.66 -0.04 -22.89
CA GLY A 18 -23.77 -0.21 -21.94
C GLY A 18 -23.56 -1.34 -20.92
N LYS A 19 -22.43 -2.06 -20.97
CA LYS A 19 -22.08 -3.07 -19.95
C LYS A 19 -21.64 -2.40 -18.63
N PRO A 20 -21.99 -2.96 -17.46
CA PRO A 20 -21.42 -2.56 -16.18
C PRO A 20 -19.90 -2.74 -16.16
N LEU A 21 -19.19 -1.81 -15.50
CA LEU A 21 -17.74 -1.87 -15.33
C LEU A 21 -17.40 -2.60 -14.02
N THR A 22 -16.70 -3.73 -14.12
CA THR A 22 -16.33 -4.58 -12.97
C THR A 22 -14.84 -4.61 -12.71
N ASN A 23 -14.03 -4.29 -13.71
CA ASN A 23 -12.57 -4.27 -13.64
C ASN A 23 -12.06 -2.83 -13.49
N VAL A 24 -11.01 -2.65 -12.70
CA VAL A 24 -10.35 -1.36 -12.48
C VAL A 24 -8.84 -1.52 -12.68
N VAL A 25 -8.23 -0.66 -13.48
CA VAL A 25 -6.78 -0.51 -13.58
C VAL A 25 -6.40 0.86 -13.03
N SER A 26 -5.73 0.89 -11.88
CA SER A 26 -5.20 2.11 -11.26
C SER A 26 -3.78 2.36 -11.75
N VAL A 27 -3.57 3.45 -12.47
CA VAL A 27 -2.29 3.82 -13.07
C VAL A 27 -1.62 4.90 -12.24
N GLY A 28 -0.46 4.60 -11.65
CA GLY A 28 0.26 5.52 -10.77
C GLY A 28 1.54 4.89 -10.25
N ILE A 29 2.52 5.71 -9.85
CA ILE A 29 3.82 5.23 -9.35
C ILE A 29 4.15 5.85 -7.98
N GLY A 30 5.01 5.19 -7.21
CA GLY A 30 5.42 5.65 -5.88
C GLY A 30 4.23 5.82 -4.95
N GLY A 31 4.01 7.04 -4.44
CA GLY A 31 2.96 7.31 -3.46
C GLY A 31 1.54 7.16 -4.02
N SER A 32 1.40 7.27 -5.34
CA SER A 32 0.14 7.03 -6.06
C SER A 32 -0.20 5.54 -6.22
N PHE A 33 0.66 4.65 -5.73
CA PHE A 33 0.57 3.20 -5.92
C PHE A 33 0.82 2.41 -4.64
N LEU A 34 1.93 2.66 -3.93
CA LEU A 34 2.41 1.79 -2.85
C LEU A 34 1.42 1.67 -1.68
N GLY A 35 0.90 2.80 -1.19
CA GLY A 35 -0.11 2.81 -0.13
C GLY A 35 -1.43 2.14 -0.56
N PRO A 36 -2.03 2.53 -1.71
CA PRO A 36 -3.22 1.86 -2.24
C PRO A 36 -3.04 0.35 -2.47
N LEU A 37 -1.89 -0.08 -3.02
CA LEU A 37 -1.58 -1.49 -3.22
C LEU A 37 -1.46 -2.21 -1.87
N PHE A 38 -0.79 -1.60 -0.88
CA PHE A 38 -0.70 -2.15 0.46
C PHE A 38 -2.08 -2.43 1.07
N VAL A 39 -2.96 -1.43 1.07
CA VAL A 39 -4.31 -1.59 1.64
C VAL A 39 -5.13 -2.59 0.82
N HIS A 40 -4.99 -2.58 -0.51
CA HIS A 40 -5.64 -3.57 -1.37
C HIS A 40 -5.23 -5.00 -0.99
N THR A 41 -3.93 -5.29 -0.97
CA THR A 41 -3.41 -6.62 -0.61
C THR A 41 -3.83 -7.04 0.80
N ALA A 42 -3.84 -6.11 1.76
CA ALA A 42 -4.29 -6.38 3.12
C ALA A 42 -5.78 -6.76 3.24
N LEU A 43 -6.63 -6.24 2.34
CA LEU A 43 -8.08 -6.48 2.35
C LEU A 43 -8.52 -7.62 1.42
N GLN A 44 -7.67 -8.11 0.52
CA GLN A 44 -8.04 -9.13 -0.48
C GLN A 44 -8.63 -10.41 0.13
N THR A 45 -8.14 -10.83 1.29
CA THR A 45 -8.56 -12.06 1.97
C THR A 45 -9.41 -11.82 3.21
N ASP A 46 -9.70 -10.57 3.57
CA ASP A 46 -10.66 -10.25 4.64
C ASP A 46 -12.08 -10.71 4.23
N PRO A 47 -12.83 -11.44 5.09
CA PRO A 47 -14.11 -12.02 4.68
C PRO A 47 -15.16 -11.00 4.18
N GLU A 48 -15.28 -9.85 4.84
CA GLU A 48 -16.26 -8.83 4.45
C GLU A 48 -15.83 -8.11 3.17
N ALA A 49 -14.54 -7.76 3.08
CA ALA A 49 -13.98 -7.13 1.90
C ALA A 49 -14.01 -8.05 0.67
N ALA A 50 -13.69 -9.34 0.85
CA ALA A 50 -13.72 -10.34 -0.21
C ALA A 50 -15.14 -10.54 -0.77
N GLU A 51 -16.15 -10.66 0.10
CA GLU A 51 -17.54 -10.76 -0.37
C GLU A 51 -18.00 -9.47 -1.06
N SER A 52 -17.65 -8.31 -0.51
CA SER A 52 -17.93 -7.02 -1.16
C SER A 52 -17.22 -6.86 -2.52
N ALA A 53 -16.07 -7.48 -2.70
CA ALA A 53 -15.28 -7.45 -3.93
C ALA A 53 -15.65 -8.53 -4.96
N LYS A 54 -16.61 -9.41 -4.65
CA LYS A 54 -16.96 -10.55 -5.49
C LYS A 54 -17.33 -10.14 -6.93
N GLY A 55 -16.70 -10.79 -7.91
CA GLY A 55 -16.89 -10.49 -9.33
C GLY A 55 -16.24 -9.19 -9.81
N ARG A 56 -15.40 -8.55 -8.98
CA ARG A 56 -14.68 -7.32 -9.31
C ARG A 56 -13.18 -7.52 -9.25
N GLN A 57 -12.44 -6.79 -10.08
CA GLN A 57 -10.98 -6.81 -10.06
C GLN A 57 -10.43 -5.40 -9.96
N LEU A 58 -9.40 -5.23 -9.13
CA LEU A 58 -8.57 -4.03 -9.08
C LEU A 58 -7.14 -4.46 -9.36
N ARG A 59 -6.51 -3.84 -10.37
CA ARG A 59 -5.10 -4.03 -10.71
C ARG A 59 -4.39 -2.68 -10.68
N PHE A 60 -3.09 -2.74 -10.47
CA PHE A 60 -2.26 -1.56 -10.40
C PHE A 60 -1.17 -1.62 -11.46
N LEU A 61 -1.06 -0.54 -12.24
CA LEU A 61 -0.04 -0.36 -13.27
C LEU A 61 0.89 0.77 -12.82
N ALA A 62 2.13 0.43 -12.48
CA ALA A 62 3.08 1.37 -11.91
C ALA A 62 4.32 1.56 -12.78
N ASN A 63 4.98 0.46 -13.14
CA ASN A 63 6.22 0.53 -13.89
C ASN A 63 5.96 0.93 -15.34
N VAL A 64 6.85 1.72 -15.93
CA VAL A 64 6.79 2.11 -17.35
C VAL A 64 7.20 0.96 -18.28
N ASP A 65 7.82 -0.08 -17.73
CA ASP A 65 8.10 -1.33 -18.43
C ASP A 65 6.80 -1.93 -19.02
N PRO A 66 6.72 -2.18 -20.34
CA PRO A 66 5.54 -2.74 -20.98
C PRO A 66 5.12 -4.12 -20.44
N VAL A 67 6.00 -4.85 -19.74
CA VAL A 67 5.61 -6.07 -19.01
C VAL A 67 4.53 -5.78 -17.96
N ASP A 68 4.62 -4.64 -17.26
CA ASP A 68 3.63 -4.27 -16.24
C ASP A 68 2.28 -3.90 -16.88
N VAL A 69 2.31 -3.26 -18.06
CA VAL A 69 1.11 -3.05 -18.89
C VAL A 69 0.47 -4.38 -19.25
N ALA A 70 1.26 -5.31 -19.81
CA ALA A 70 0.76 -6.62 -20.23
C ALA A 70 0.14 -7.39 -19.07
N ARG A 71 0.78 -7.39 -17.89
CA ARG A 71 0.23 -8.01 -16.66
C ARG A 71 -1.05 -7.32 -16.19
N SER A 72 -1.09 -5.99 -16.25
CA SER A 72 -2.21 -5.19 -15.76
C SER A 72 -3.48 -5.35 -16.60
N ILE A 73 -3.37 -5.63 -17.90
CA ILE A 73 -4.53 -5.81 -18.79
C ILE A 73 -4.82 -7.27 -19.18
N LYS A 74 -3.95 -8.21 -18.81
CA LYS A 74 -4.10 -9.62 -19.17
C LYS A 74 -5.48 -10.15 -18.76
N ASP A 75 -6.19 -10.78 -19.68
CA ASP A 75 -7.51 -11.37 -19.45
C ASP A 75 -8.61 -10.35 -19.05
N LEU A 76 -8.38 -9.04 -19.21
CA LEU A 76 -9.40 -8.01 -19.03
C LEU A 76 -10.08 -7.69 -20.37
N ASP A 77 -11.39 -7.45 -20.32
CA ASP A 77 -12.18 -6.94 -21.45
C ASP A 77 -12.25 -5.40 -21.37
N PRO A 78 -11.80 -4.66 -22.40
CA PRO A 78 -11.96 -3.21 -22.49
C PRO A 78 -13.39 -2.73 -22.18
N GLU A 79 -14.43 -3.46 -22.61
CA GLU A 79 -15.84 -3.08 -22.43
C GLU A 79 -16.28 -3.03 -20.96
N THR A 80 -15.58 -3.74 -20.07
CA THR A 80 -15.93 -3.85 -18.65
C THR A 80 -14.85 -3.27 -17.72
N THR A 81 -13.87 -2.56 -18.29
CA THR A 81 -12.71 -2.04 -17.57
C THR A 81 -12.76 -0.52 -17.42
N LEU A 82 -12.60 -0.04 -16.18
CA LEU A 82 -12.38 1.36 -15.84
C LEU A 82 -10.89 1.61 -15.56
N VAL A 83 -10.37 2.73 -16.02
CA VAL A 83 -8.99 3.16 -15.78
C VAL A 83 -8.99 4.38 -14.87
N VAL A 84 -8.23 4.33 -13.78
CA VAL A 84 -8.06 5.45 -12.86
C VAL A 84 -6.63 5.97 -13.00
N VAL A 85 -6.46 7.15 -13.58
CA VAL A 85 -5.14 7.77 -13.73
C VAL A 85 -4.83 8.62 -12.50
N VAL A 86 -3.85 8.20 -11.71
CA VAL A 86 -3.49 8.82 -10.43
C VAL A 86 -2.15 9.53 -10.56
N SER A 87 -2.18 10.85 -10.70
CA SER A 87 -0.98 11.68 -10.73
C SER A 87 -1.28 13.08 -10.24
N LYS A 88 -0.54 13.53 -9.22
CA LYS A 88 -0.71 14.88 -8.64
C LYS A 88 -0.55 15.96 -9.69
N THR A 89 0.55 15.93 -10.42
CA THR A 89 0.89 16.93 -11.45
C THR A 89 0.22 16.64 -12.78
N PHE A 90 -0.18 15.38 -12.99
CA PHE A 90 -0.62 14.84 -14.29
C PHE A 90 0.44 14.93 -15.38
N THR A 91 1.71 14.94 -14.97
CA THR A 91 2.89 15.05 -15.85
C THR A 91 3.97 14.00 -15.59
N THR A 92 3.81 13.15 -14.57
CA THR A 92 4.76 12.06 -14.25
C THR A 92 4.99 11.19 -15.48
N ALA A 93 6.23 11.07 -15.93
CA ALA A 93 6.55 10.51 -17.25
C ALA A 93 6.03 9.08 -17.41
N GLU A 94 6.31 8.22 -16.42
CA GLU A 94 5.90 6.82 -16.37
C GLU A 94 4.38 6.70 -16.36
N THR A 95 3.71 7.38 -15.43
CA THR A 95 2.25 7.35 -15.29
C THR A 95 1.55 7.85 -16.55
N MET A 96 2.04 8.93 -17.18
CA MET A 96 1.40 9.49 -18.36
C MET A 96 1.65 8.66 -19.62
N LEU A 97 2.82 8.01 -19.74
CA LEU A 97 3.05 7.05 -20.82
C LEU A 97 2.13 5.83 -20.65
N ASN A 98 2.06 5.25 -19.46
CA ASN A 98 1.14 4.15 -19.16
C ASN A 98 -0.33 4.54 -19.38
N ALA A 99 -0.75 5.73 -18.96
CA ALA A 99 -2.10 6.22 -19.20
C ALA A 99 -2.42 6.32 -20.70
N ARG A 100 -1.49 6.82 -21.53
CA ARG A 100 -1.65 6.86 -22.99
C ARG A 100 -1.69 5.45 -23.60
N THR A 101 -0.85 4.53 -23.13
CA THR A 101 -0.82 3.14 -23.60
C THR A 101 -2.14 2.43 -23.31
N ILE A 102 -2.67 2.56 -22.10
CA ILE A 102 -3.97 1.96 -21.72
C ILE A 102 -5.13 2.67 -22.43
N LYS A 103 -5.04 3.99 -22.64
CA LYS A 103 -6.00 4.72 -23.47
C LYS A 103 -6.05 4.13 -24.89
N GLU A 104 -4.91 3.87 -25.50
CA GLU A 104 -4.85 3.26 -26.84
C GLU A 104 -5.46 1.86 -26.85
N TRP A 105 -5.20 1.05 -25.81
CA TRP A 105 -5.84 -0.26 -25.64
C TRP A 105 -7.38 -0.15 -25.61
N ILE A 106 -7.95 0.77 -24.84
CA ILE A 106 -9.40 1.05 -24.82
C ILE A 106 -9.89 1.54 -26.19
N VAL A 107 -9.22 2.54 -26.78
CA VAL A 107 -9.65 3.20 -28.02
C VAL A 107 -9.59 2.27 -29.22
N SER A 108 -8.59 1.40 -29.30
CA SER A 108 -8.44 0.42 -30.37
C SER A 108 -9.61 -0.57 -30.43
N SER A 109 -10.27 -0.83 -29.29
CA SER A 109 -11.41 -1.75 -29.19
C SER A 109 -12.78 -1.03 -29.22
N LEU A 110 -12.90 0.14 -28.59
CA LEU A 110 -14.20 0.80 -28.33
C LEU A 110 -14.37 2.16 -29.02
N GLY A 111 -13.33 2.65 -29.68
CA GLY A 111 -13.27 3.96 -30.32
C GLY A 111 -13.00 5.12 -29.35
N PRO A 112 -12.66 6.32 -29.88
CA PRO A 112 -12.21 7.46 -29.08
C PRO A 112 -13.23 7.97 -28.04
N GLN A 113 -14.52 7.81 -28.31
CA GLN A 113 -15.58 8.30 -27.42
C GLN A 113 -15.64 7.53 -26.09
N ALA A 114 -15.09 6.31 -26.06
CA ALA A 114 -15.07 5.46 -24.87
C ALA A 114 -14.24 6.05 -23.72
N VAL A 115 -13.26 6.90 -24.02
CA VAL A 115 -12.35 7.52 -23.02
C VAL A 115 -13.14 8.20 -21.90
N SER A 116 -14.19 8.96 -22.25
CA SER A 116 -15.02 9.69 -21.27
C SER A 116 -15.78 8.79 -20.29
N LYS A 117 -16.02 7.53 -20.64
CA LYS A 117 -16.76 6.53 -19.84
C LYS A 117 -15.84 5.53 -19.13
N HIS A 118 -14.67 5.26 -19.70
CA HIS A 118 -13.73 4.25 -19.25
C HIS A 118 -12.48 4.81 -18.58
N MET A 119 -12.30 6.13 -18.53
CA MET A 119 -11.14 6.74 -17.88
C MET A 119 -11.58 7.88 -16.95
N ILE A 120 -11.05 7.84 -15.73
CA ILE A 120 -11.21 8.88 -14.71
C ILE A 120 -9.85 9.28 -14.14
N ALA A 121 -9.77 10.41 -13.45
CA ALA A 121 -8.51 10.94 -12.94
C ALA A 121 -8.56 11.22 -11.43
N VAL A 122 -7.42 11.04 -10.77
CA VAL A 122 -7.14 11.58 -9.45
C VAL A 122 -6.01 12.58 -9.59
N SER A 123 -6.35 13.87 -9.62
CA SER A 123 -5.39 14.95 -9.89
C SER A 123 -5.94 16.31 -9.48
N THR A 124 -5.05 17.28 -9.25
CA THR A 124 -5.41 18.71 -9.14
C THR A 124 -5.40 19.42 -10.49
N ASN A 125 -4.79 18.83 -11.52
CA ASN A 125 -4.55 19.51 -12.79
C ASN A 125 -5.69 19.28 -13.80
N LEU A 126 -6.85 19.89 -13.54
CA LEU A 126 -8.05 19.71 -14.37
C LEU A 126 -7.85 20.11 -15.83
N LYS A 127 -6.92 21.04 -16.11
CA LYS A 127 -6.56 21.43 -17.48
C LYS A 127 -5.97 20.25 -18.25
N LEU A 128 -4.93 19.61 -17.70
CA LEU A 128 -4.30 18.46 -18.37
C LEU A 128 -5.21 17.23 -18.40
N VAL A 129 -6.08 17.05 -17.39
CA VAL A 129 -7.11 15.99 -17.39
C VAL A 129 -8.06 16.16 -18.59
N LYS A 130 -8.54 17.39 -18.82
CA LYS A 130 -9.40 17.72 -19.97
C LYS A 130 -8.67 17.52 -21.29
N GLU A 131 -7.43 18.00 -21.41
CA GLU A 131 -6.61 17.84 -22.61
C GLU A 131 -6.32 16.36 -22.93
N PHE A 132 -6.22 15.51 -21.90
CA PHE A 132 -6.09 14.07 -22.06
C PHE A 132 -7.37 13.40 -22.58
N GLY A 133 -8.53 14.07 -22.47
CA GLY A 133 -9.83 13.60 -22.93
C GLY A 133 -10.72 12.98 -21.84
N ILE A 134 -10.32 13.07 -20.56
CA ILE A 134 -11.15 12.68 -19.42
C ILE A 134 -12.10 13.83 -19.10
N ASP A 135 -13.37 13.51 -18.81
CA ASP A 135 -14.34 14.49 -18.33
C ASP A 135 -13.86 15.08 -16.99
N PRO A 136 -13.67 16.41 -16.87
CA PRO A 136 -13.27 17.04 -15.61
C PRO A 136 -14.22 16.76 -14.43
N ASN A 137 -15.50 16.44 -14.69
CA ASN A 137 -16.44 16.02 -13.64
C ASN A 137 -16.11 14.63 -13.07
N ASN A 138 -15.33 13.85 -13.81
CA ASN A 138 -14.79 12.55 -13.38
C ASN A 138 -13.35 12.67 -12.87
N ALA A 139 -12.93 13.88 -12.45
CA ALA A 139 -11.68 14.11 -11.76
C ALA A 139 -11.92 14.23 -10.25
N PHE A 140 -11.18 13.47 -9.47
CA PHE A 140 -11.23 13.50 -8.01
C PHE A 140 -9.97 14.18 -7.48
N ALA A 141 -10.15 15.38 -6.91
CA ALA A 141 -9.04 16.17 -6.42
C ALA A 141 -8.48 15.66 -5.09
N PHE A 142 -7.21 15.96 -4.86
CA PHE A 142 -6.53 16.00 -3.56
C PHE A 142 -5.65 17.25 -3.54
N TRP A 143 -4.90 17.56 -2.47
CA TRP A 143 -4.28 18.88 -2.34
C TRP A 143 -2.74 18.85 -2.29
N ASP A 144 -2.13 20.02 -2.44
CA ASP A 144 -0.68 20.24 -2.43
C ASP A 144 -0.03 19.83 -1.09
N TRP A 145 -0.70 20.07 0.03
CA TRP A 145 -0.29 19.64 1.37
C TRP A 145 -0.38 18.12 1.59
N VAL A 146 -1.01 17.36 0.68
CA VAL A 146 -0.96 15.90 0.68
C VAL A 146 0.29 15.45 -0.10
N GLY A 147 1.33 15.07 0.64
CA GLY A 147 2.53 14.44 0.08
C GLY A 147 2.21 13.06 -0.51
N GLY A 148 2.88 12.67 -1.60
CA GLY A 148 2.57 11.42 -2.31
C GLY A 148 2.60 10.18 -1.41
N ARG A 149 3.66 10.00 -0.64
CA ARG A 149 3.81 8.88 0.31
C ARG A 149 2.86 8.91 1.52
N TYR A 150 2.09 9.98 1.69
CA TYR A 150 1.04 10.14 2.72
C TYR A 150 -0.37 10.14 2.11
N SER A 151 -0.51 9.84 0.81
CA SER A 151 -1.73 10.15 0.08
C SER A 151 -2.81 9.05 0.08
N VAL A 152 -2.56 7.87 0.64
CA VAL A 152 -3.51 6.73 0.58
C VAL A 152 -4.89 7.07 1.20
N CYS A 153 -4.94 7.90 2.23
CA CYS A 153 -6.19 8.37 2.85
C CYS A 153 -6.90 9.49 2.07
N SER A 154 -6.33 9.95 0.95
CA SER A 154 -6.95 10.89 0.02
C SER A 154 -7.64 10.17 -1.14
N ALA A 155 -8.11 10.91 -2.15
CA ALA A 155 -8.67 10.34 -3.37
C ALA A 155 -7.75 9.30 -4.05
N VAL A 156 -6.43 9.39 -3.84
CA VAL A 156 -5.42 8.45 -4.37
C VAL A 156 -5.73 7.00 -3.98
N GLY A 157 -5.97 6.71 -2.70
CA GLY A 157 -6.33 5.35 -2.25
C GLY A 157 -7.85 5.17 -2.13
N VAL A 158 -8.55 6.17 -1.59
CA VAL A 158 -9.98 6.06 -1.28
C VAL A 158 -10.80 5.76 -2.53
N LEU A 159 -10.47 6.32 -3.70
CA LEU A 159 -11.21 6.06 -4.92
C LEU A 159 -11.08 4.60 -5.41
N PRO A 160 -9.89 4.09 -5.81
CA PRO A 160 -9.78 2.72 -6.31
C PRO A 160 -10.22 1.67 -5.28
N LEU A 161 -9.93 1.88 -3.99
CA LEU A 161 -10.37 0.97 -2.94
C LEU A 161 -11.89 0.98 -2.77
N SER A 162 -12.55 2.14 -2.87
CA SER A 162 -14.02 2.21 -2.76
C SER A 162 -14.70 1.57 -3.97
N LEU A 163 -14.08 1.61 -5.15
CA LEU A 163 -14.58 0.91 -6.34
C LEU A 163 -14.53 -0.62 -6.15
N GLN A 164 -13.44 -1.13 -5.55
CA GLN A 164 -13.24 -2.56 -5.29
C GLN A 164 -14.07 -3.09 -4.12
N TYR A 165 -14.03 -2.42 -2.97
CA TYR A 165 -14.55 -2.92 -1.69
C TYR A 165 -15.80 -2.18 -1.18
N GLY A 166 -16.21 -1.10 -1.86
CA GLY A 166 -17.28 -0.24 -1.40
C GLY A 166 -16.81 0.79 -0.38
N PHE A 167 -17.48 1.95 -0.38
CA PHE A 167 -17.14 3.05 0.52
C PHE A 167 -17.23 2.71 2.02
N PRO A 168 -18.19 1.92 2.52
CA PRO A 168 -18.27 1.60 3.96
C PRO A 168 -17.00 0.94 4.53
N ILE A 169 -16.39 0.03 3.77
CA ILE A 169 -15.14 -0.65 4.20
C ILE A 169 -13.99 0.36 4.25
N VAL A 170 -13.87 1.20 3.22
CA VAL A 170 -12.83 2.25 3.16
C VAL A 170 -13.04 3.31 4.23
N GLN A 171 -14.28 3.64 4.56
CA GLN A 171 -14.60 4.57 5.64
C GLN A 171 -14.06 4.06 6.98
N ARG A 172 -14.22 2.76 7.30
CA ARG A 172 -13.64 2.17 8.52
C ARG A 172 -12.12 2.20 8.54
N PHE A 173 -11.47 2.02 7.38
CA PHE A 173 -10.03 2.23 7.25
C PHE A 173 -9.62 3.67 7.60
N LEU A 174 -10.36 4.68 7.10
CA LEU A 174 -10.11 6.08 7.41
C LEU A 174 -10.36 6.42 8.89
N GLU A 175 -11.41 5.83 9.48
CA GLU A 175 -11.70 5.97 10.91
C GLU A 175 -10.58 5.38 11.77
N GLY A 176 -10.00 4.25 11.36
CA GLY A 176 -8.81 3.67 11.99
C GLY A 176 -7.59 4.58 11.91
N ALA A 177 -7.32 5.18 10.75
CA ALA A 177 -6.24 6.16 10.59
C ALA A 177 -6.46 7.39 11.49
N SER A 178 -7.67 7.94 11.50
CA SER A 178 -8.03 9.09 12.34
C SER A 178 -7.93 8.78 13.84
N SER A 179 -8.18 7.53 14.25
CA SER A 179 -7.99 7.10 15.64
C SER A 179 -6.52 7.22 16.07
N ILE A 180 -5.58 6.78 15.23
CA ILE A 180 -4.13 6.92 15.50
C ILE A 180 -3.69 8.38 15.42
N ASP A 181 -4.23 9.19 14.51
CA ASP A 181 -3.96 10.63 14.47
C ASP A 181 -4.37 11.32 15.78
N ASN A 182 -5.55 10.98 16.30
CA ASN A 182 -6.03 11.52 17.57
C ASN A 182 -5.17 11.06 18.75
N HIS A 183 -4.75 9.79 18.78
CA HIS A 183 -3.80 9.29 19.77
C HIS A 183 -2.48 10.05 19.72
N PHE A 184 -1.90 10.17 18.53
CA PHE A 184 -0.63 10.87 18.31
C PHE A 184 -0.70 12.33 18.75
N ARG A 185 -1.83 13.01 18.51
CA ARG A 185 -2.01 14.42 18.86
C ARG A 185 -2.24 14.65 20.36
N THR A 186 -2.82 13.69 21.09
CA THR A 186 -3.37 13.94 22.44
C THR A 186 -2.72 13.15 23.57
N ALA A 187 -2.13 11.98 23.30
CA ALA A 187 -1.45 11.20 24.33
C ALA A 187 -0.14 11.88 24.78
N SER A 188 0.16 11.82 26.08
CA SER A 188 1.47 12.24 26.60
C SER A 188 2.58 11.41 25.96
N PHE A 189 3.77 12.00 25.78
CA PHE A 189 4.84 11.37 25.00
C PHE A 189 5.23 9.97 25.52
N GLU A 190 5.18 9.74 26.82
CA GLU A 190 5.51 8.45 27.47
C GLU A 190 4.48 7.35 27.19
N LYS A 191 3.29 7.72 26.70
CA LYS A 191 2.19 6.82 26.34
C LYS A 191 1.85 6.89 24.85
N ASN A 192 2.59 7.68 24.08
CA ASN A 192 2.30 7.97 22.68
C ASN A 192 3.06 7.01 21.78
N ILE A 193 2.33 6.08 21.16
CA ILE A 193 2.92 4.94 20.44
C ILE A 193 3.79 5.43 19.26
N PRO A 194 3.31 6.31 18.35
CA PRO A 194 4.17 6.85 17.29
C PRO A 194 5.40 7.61 17.80
N VAL A 195 5.27 8.38 18.89
CA VAL A 195 6.43 9.11 19.47
C VAL A 195 7.48 8.13 20.00
N LEU A 196 7.06 7.12 20.76
CA LEU A 196 7.97 6.11 21.30
C LEU A 196 8.66 5.32 20.19
N LEU A 197 7.94 4.91 19.15
CA LEU A 197 8.53 4.23 17.99
C LEU A 197 9.54 5.12 17.26
N GLY A 198 9.22 6.41 17.06
CA GLY A 198 10.16 7.36 16.46
C GLY A 198 11.43 7.55 17.30
N LEU A 199 11.30 7.66 18.63
CA LEU A 199 12.44 7.78 19.54
C LEU A 199 13.32 6.52 19.57
N LEU A 200 12.72 5.32 19.53
CA LEU A 200 13.46 4.06 19.41
C LEU A 200 14.25 3.99 18.10
N SER A 201 13.65 4.47 17.01
CA SER A 201 14.32 4.58 15.72
C SER A 201 15.56 5.47 15.79
N VAL A 202 15.40 6.69 16.31
CA VAL A 202 16.51 7.65 16.53
C VAL A 202 17.57 7.06 17.45
N TRP A 203 17.17 6.39 18.54
CA TRP A 203 18.11 5.75 19.46
C TRP A 203 18.96 4.68 18.76
N ASN A 204 18.31 3.76 18.05
CA ASN A 204 19.02 2.68 17.36
C ASN A 204 19.95 3.21 16.27
N VAL A 205 19.53 4.23 15.53
CA VAL A 205 20.26 4.69 14.34
C VAL A 205 21.32 5.71 14.71
N SER A 206 20.94 6.75 15.44
CA SER A 206 21.83 7.88 15.74
C SER A 206 22.73 7.64 16.95
N PHE A 207 22.35 6.76 17.89
CA PHE A 207 23.16 6.49 19.09
C PHE A 207 23.81 5.11 19.06
N LEU A 208 23.11 4.06 18.64
CA LEU A 208 23.69 2.70 18.54
C LEU A 208 24.33 2.42 17.17
N GLY A 209 24.11 3.27 16.17
CA GLY A 209 24.72 3.14 14.85
C GLY A 209 24.17 1.97 14.03
N TYR A 210 22.94 1.53 14.27
CA TYR A 210 22.27 0.50 13.48
C TYR A 210 21.54 1.14 12.29
N PRO A 211 22.06 1.03 11.05
CA PRO A 211 21.58 1.84 9.93
C PRO A 211 20.32 1.29 9.27
N ALA A 212 19.87 0.09 9.66
CA ALA A 212 18.78 -0.62 9.01
C ALA A 212 17.74 -1.08 10.01
N ARG A 213 16.49 -1.17 9.55
CA ARG A 213 15.36 -1.70 10.31
C ARG A 213 14.60 -2.72 9.48
N ALA A 214 14.28 -3.86 10.09
CA ALA A 214 13.49 -4.91 9.47
C ALA A 214 12.01 -4.80 9.88
N ILE A 215 11.10 -4.76 8.91
CA ILE A 215 9.65 -4.71 9.11
C ILE A 215 9.08 -6.10 8.84
N LEU A 216 8.63 -6.79 9.88
CA LEU A 216 8.41 -8.23 9.85
C LEU A 216 6.95 -8.56 10.25
N PRO A 217 5.99 -8.37 9.32
CA PRO A 217 4.60 -8.71 9.61
C PRO A 217 4.39 -10.23 9.55
N TYR A 218 3.96 -10.83 10.65
CA TYR A 218 3.50 -12.23 10.70
C TYR A 218 2.05 -12.31 10.19
N SER A 219 1.89 -11.90 8.94
CA SER A 219 0.65 -11.92 8.17
C SER A 219 0.97 -11.74 6.70
N GLN A 220 0.64 -12.75 5.86
CA GLN A 220 0.84 -12.65 4.41
C GLN A 220 0.01 -11.53 3.78
N ALA A 221 -1.15 -11.19 4.35
CA ALA A 221 -1.97 -10.07 3.87
C ALA A 221 -1.21 -8.73 3.91
N LEU A 222 -0.20 -8.60 4.77
CA LEU A 222 0.62 -7.39 4.90
C LEU A 222 1.91 -7.45 4.07
N GLU A 223 2.01 -8.32 3.06
CA GLU A 223 3.22 -8.46 2.21
C GLU A 223 3.67 -7.18 1.50
N LYS A 224 2.77 -6.21 1.33
CA LYS A 224 3.09 -4.90 0.73
C LYS A 224 3.29 -3.78 1.75
N LEU A 225 3.25 -4.09 3.05
CA LEU A 225 3.52 -3.12 4.11
C LEU A 225 4.96 -2.60 4.05
N ALA A 226 5.96 -3.49 4.03
CA ALA A 226 7.36 -3.08 3.99
C ALA A 226 7.69 -2.20 2.77
N PRO A 227 7.28 -2.55 1.53
CA PRO A 227 7.43 -1.65 0.37
C PRO A 227 6.76 -0.28 0.52
N HIS A 228 5.60 -0.21 1.19
CA HIS A 228 4.97 1.08 1.47
C HIS A 228 5.76 1.91 2.49
N ILE A 229 6.19 1.29 3.59
CA ILE A 229 6.97 1.96 4.64
C ILE A 229 8.35 2.39 4.14
N GLN A 230 8.98 1.62 3.24
CA GLN A 230 10.22 2.01 2.55
C GLN A 230 10.11 3.40 1.95
N GLN A 231 9.09 3.65 1.14
CA GLN A 231 8.89 4.98 0.59
C GLN A 231 8.54 5.99 1.68
N LEU A 232 7.65 5.64 2.61
CA LEU A 232 7.21 6.54 3.67
C LEU A 232 8.38 7.07 4.50
N SER A 233 9.29 6.21 4.94
CA SER A 233 10.41 6.56 5.80
C SER A 233 11.59 7.08 5.00
N MET A 234 12.09 6.30 4.04
CA MET A 234 13.37 6.59 3.37
C MET A 234 13.29 7.86 2.52
N GLU A 235 12.18 8.11 1.83
CA GLU A 235 11.99 9.34 1.06
C GLU A 235 11.72 10.57 1.96
N SER A 236 11.21 10.36 3.18
CA SER A 236 11.00 11.42 4.17
C SER A 236 12.29 11.82 4.87
N ASN A 237 13.04 10.84 5.35
CA ASN A 237 14.07 11.01 6.36
C ASN A 237 15.49 10.78 5.83
N GLY A 238 15.65 10.17 4.65
CA GLY A 238 16.94 10.02 3.96
C GLY A 238 17.44 11.37 3.41
N LYS A 239 17.88 12.27 4.30
CA LYS A 239 18.25 13.65 4.00
C LYS A 239 19.65 13.94 4.52
N GLY A 240 20.38 14.77 3.79
CA GLY A 240 21.71 15.26 4.19
C GLY A 240 21.73 16.71 4.68
N VAL A 241 20.58 17.38 4.75
CA VAL A 241 20.45 18.78 5.15
C VAL A 241 19.28 18.96 6.12
N SER A 242 19.41 19.89 7.07
CA SER A 242 18.37 20.28 8.02
C SER A 242 17.29 21.16 7.36
N ILE A 243 16.24 21.49 8.11
CA ILE A 243 15.16 22.38 7.65
C ILE A 243 15.66 23.80 7.33
N ASP A 244 16.74 24.25 7.98
CA ASP A 244 17.37 25.55 7.74
C ASP A 244 18.40 25.52 6.59
N GLY A 245 18.53 24.38 5.90
CA GLY A 245 19.44 24.21 4.76
C GLY A 245 20.90 23.95 5.15
N VAL A 246 21.17 23.62 6.41
CA VAL A 246 22.53 23.33 6.90
C VAL A 246 22.85 21.84 6.71
N PRO A 247 24.02 21.45 6.16
CA PRO A 247 24.44 20.06 6.08
C PRO A 247 24.44 19.37 7.45
N LEU A 248 23.91 18.14 7.51
CA LEU A 248 23.87 17.38 8.75
C LEU A 248 25.27 16.81 9.09
N PRO A 249 25.73 16.90 10.35
CA PRO A 249 27.00 16.31 10.77
C PRO A 249 26.89 14.81 11.09
N TYR A 250 25.76 14.18 10.79
CA TYR A 250 25.43 12.78 11.05
C TYR A 250 24.54 12.23 9.92
N GLU A 251 24.45 10.90 9.82
CA GLU A 251 23.53 10.23 8.91
C GLU A 251 22.09 10.24 9.47
N ALA A 252 21.11 10.38 8.59
CA ALA A 252 19.69 10.43 8.95
C ALA A 252 18.87 9.43 8.11
N GLY A 253 17.79 8.95 8.72
CA GLY A 253 16.89 7.95 8.13
C GLY A 253 17.47 6.53 8.17
N GLU A 254 16.61 5.55 8.34
CA GLU A 254 17.00 4.14 8.29
C GLU A 254 16.86 3.58 6.88
N ILE A 255 17.60 2.50 6.63
CA ILE A 255 17.34 1.59 5.52
C ILE A 255 16.24 0.63 5.98
N ASP A 256 15.01 0.86 5.51
CA ASP A 256 13.88 -0.03 5.78
C ASP A 256 13.85 -1.19 4.77
N PHE A 257 13.65 -2.40 5.27
CA PHE A 257 13.38 -3.59 4.44
C PHE A 257 12.53 -4.59 5.20
N GLY A 258 12.01 -5.60 4.52
CA GLY A 258 11.25 -6.64 5.19
C GLY A 258 10.46 -7.53 4.26
N GLU A 259 10.05 -8.67 4.80
CA GLU A 259 9.18 -9.66 4.18
C GLU A 259 8.27 -10.24 5.28
N PRO A 260 7.08 -10.75 4.96
CA PRO A 260 6.25 -11.42 5.94
C PRO A 260 6.96 -12.57 6.66
N GLY A 261 6.63 -12.74 7.94
CA GLY A 261 6.87 -13.99 8.66
C GLY A 261 5.92 -15.07 8.13
N THR A 262 6.36 -16.31 7.95
CA THR A 262 7.69 -16.87 8.27
C THR A 262 8.69 -16.79 7.12
N ASN A 263 8.32 -16.26 5.95
CA ASN A 263 9.15 -16.22 4.74
C ASN A 263 10.52 -15.57 5.00
N GLY A 264 10.54 -14.43 5.70
CA GLY A 264 11.78 -13.73 6.07
C GLY A 264 12.74 -14.59 6.91
N GLN A 265 12.19 -15.50 7.74
CA GLN A 265 12.99 -16.42 8.57
C GLN A 265 13.86 -17.35 7.72
N HIS A 266 13.36 -17.72 6.54
CA HIS A 266 14.02 -18.62 5.59
C HIS A 266 14.78 -17.87 4.48
N SER A 267 15.02 -16.57 4.65
CA SER A 267 15.71 -15.73 3.68
C SER A 267 16.90 -15.00 4.31
N PHE A 268 16.65 -14.12 5.27
CA PHE A 268 17.67 -13.19 5.79
C PHE A 268 17.84 -13.19 7.32
N TYR A 269 17.04 -13.97 8.07
CA TYR A 269 17.16 -14.00 9.54
C TYR A 269 18.50 -14.57 10.02
N GLN A 270 19.20 -15.38 9.22
CA GLN A 270 20.56 -15.81 9.53
C GLN A 270 21.50 -14.61 9.76
N LEU A 271 21.37 -13.54 8.95
CA LEU A 271 22.15 -12.31 9.13
C LEU A 271 21.69 -11.54 10.35
N ILE A 272 20.38 -11.50 10.63
CA ILE A 272 19.83 -10.79 11.79
C ILE A 272 20.29 -11.45 13.11
N HIS A 273 20.33 -12.78 13.17
CA HIS A 273 20.70 -13.53 14.38
C HIS A 273 22.21 -13.58 14.63
N GLN A 274 23.04 -13.75 13.58
CA GLN A 274 24.48 -14.01 13.75
C GLN A 274 25.40 -13.03 13.02
N GLY A 275 24.84 -12.13 12.21
CA GLY A 275 25.57 -11.17 11.41
C GLY A 275 25.50 -9.77 12.02
N ARG A 276 24.97 -8.81 11.23
CA ARG A 276 24.82 -7.42 11.68
C ARG A 276 23.58 -7.31 12.56
N VAL A 277 23.68 -6.54 13.64
CA VAL A 277 22.51 -6.19 14.45
C VAL A 277 21.57 -5.33 13.61
N ILE A 278 20.34 -5.79 13.48
CA ILE A 278 19.26 -5.09 12.76
C ILE A 278 18.04 -5.07 13.69
N PRO A 279 17.65 -3.89 14.22
CA PRO A 279 16.38 -3.72 14.90
C PRO A 279 15.19 -4.21 14.07
N CYS A 280 14.26 -4.90 14.72
CA CYS A 280 13.15 -5.58 14.07
C CYS A 280 11.80 -5.13 14.64
N ASP A 281 10.92 -4.66 13.76
CA ASP A 281 9.52 -4.36 14.07
C ASP A 281 8.65 -5.57 13.72
N PHE A 282 8.35 -6.39 14.74
CA PHE A 282 7.46 -7.55 14.62
C PHE A 282 6.00 -7.11 14.71
N ILE A 283 5.18 -7.46 13.71
CA ILE A 283 3.74 -7.11 13.67
C ILE A 283 2.92 -8.38 13.57
N GLY A 284 2.05 -8.64 14.55
CA GLY A 284 1.20 -9.83 14.60
C GLY A 284 -0.29 -9.49 14.71
N VAL A 285 -1.15 -10.39 14.23
CA VAL A 285 -2.61 -10.29 14.38
C VAL A 285 -3.15 -11.48 15.17
N ILE A 286 -4.12 -11.24 16.05
CA ILE A 286 -4.67 -12.29 16.92
C ILE A 286 -5.50 -13.31 16.12
N LYS A 287 -6.14 -12.88 15.02
CA LYS A 287 -7.04 -13.72 14.22
C LYS A 287 -6.62 -13.71 12.76
N SER A 288 -6.59 -14.90 12.15
CA SER A 288 -6.45 -15.03 10.69
C SER A 288 -7.71 -14.53 9.98
N GLN A 289 -7.52 -13.93 8.80
CA GLN A 289 -8.60 -13.64 7.86
C GLN A 289 -9.19 -14.91 7.23
N GLN A 290 -8.41 -16.00 7.22
CA GLN A 290 -8.74 -17.30 6.64
C GLN A 290 -8.33 -18.41 7.62
N PRO A 291 -9.09 -18.64 8.71
CA PRO A 291 -8.72 -19.63 9.72
C PRO A 291 -8.84 -21.06 9.17
N VAL A 292 -7.82 -21.88 9.42
CA VAL A 292 -7.77 -23.29 8.99
C VAL A 292 -7.44 -24.17 10.19
N TYR A 293 -8.25 -25.21 10.39
CA TYR A 293 -8.06 -26.25 11.39
C TYR A 293 -8.18 -27.60 10.71
N LEU A 294 -7.10 -28.39 10.72
CA LEU A 294 -7.09 -29.73 10.14
C LEU A 294 -7.19 -30.78 11.24
N LYS A 295 -8.07 -31.78 11.05
CA LYS A 295 -8.20 -32.90 11.98
C LYS A 295 -6.90 -33.68 12.03
N GLY A 296 -6.32 -33.82 13.23
CA GLY A 296 -5.07 -34.54 13.46
C GLY A 296 -3.86 -33.63 13.68
N GLU A 297 -3.97 -32.34 13.34
CA GLU A 297 -2.93 -31.35 13.67
C GLU A 297 -3.05 -30.89 15.12
N THR A 298 -1.90 -30.59 15.74
CA THR A 298 -1.83 -30.19 17.16
C THR A 298 -2.35 -28.77 17.38
N VAL A 299 -2.11 -27.89 16.41
CA VAL A 299 -2.47 -26.46 16.45
C VAL A 299 -3.07 -26.03 15.12
N SER A 300 -3.73 -24.87 15.11
CA SER A 300 -4.18 -24.27 13.86
C SER A 300 -3.00 -23.74 13.04
N ASN A 301 -3.19 -23.56 11.73
CA ASN A 301 -2.17 -22.91 10.89
C ASN A 301 -1.81 -21.50 11.40
N HIS A 302 -2.76 -20.78 12.00
CA HIS A 302 -2.52 -19.44 12.55
C HIS A 302 -1.71 -19.51 13.84
N ASP A 303 -1.99 -20.47 14.72
CA ASP A 303 -1.20 -20.66 15.94
C ASP A 303 0.23 -21.11 15.61
N GLU A 304 0.43 -21.93 14.58
CA GLU A 304 1.76 -22.31 14.09
C GLU A 304 2.53 -21.09 13.54
N LEU A 305 1.85 -20.18 12.82
CA LEU A 305 2.44 -18.91 12.42
C LEU A 305 2.82 -18.05 13.65
N MET A 306 1.93 -17.97 14.64
CA MET A 306 2.15 -17.12 15.82
C MET A 306 3.17 -17.72 16.80
N SER A 307 3.38 -19.03 16.83
CA SER A 307 4.47 -19.65 17.61
C SER A 307 5.83 -19.05 17.23
N ASN A 308 6.03 -18.83 15.92
CA ASN A 308 7.22 -18.19 15.37
C ASN A 308 7.28 -16.69 15.71
N PHE A 309 6.15 -15.97 15.66
CA PHE A 309 6.07 -14.56 16.04
C PHE A 309 6.55 -14.32 17.47
N PHE A 310 6.18 -15.19 18.41
CA PHE A 310 6.61 -15.06 19.81
C PHE A 310 8.04 -15.55 20.03
N ALA A 311 8.46 -16.63 19.35
CA ALA A 311 9.79 -17.20 19.56
C ALA A 311 10.94 -16.32 19.04
N GLN A 312 10.74 -15.58 17.95
CA GLN A 312 11.82 -14.84 17.29
C GLN A 312 12.34 -13.62 18.09
N PRO A 313 11.50 -12.75 18.67
CA PRO A 313 11.96 -11.68 19.55
C PRO A 313 12.76 -12.21 20.75
N ASP A 314 12.31 -13.29 21.39
CA ASP A 314 13.01 -13.91 22.51
C ASP A 314 14.36 -14.48 22.07
N ALA A 315 14.41 -15.17 20.93
CA ALA A 315 15.66 -15.69 20.40
C ALA A 315 16.68 -14.58 20.08
N LEU A 316 16.22 -13.44 19.54
CA LEU A 316 17.09 -12.27 19.28
C LEU A 316 17.57 -11.60 20.57
N ALA A 317 16.71 -11.52 21.59
CA ALA A 317 17.03 -10.87 22.85
C ALA A 317 18.00 -11.69 23.72
N TYR A 318 17.76 -13.01 23.81
CA TYR A 318 18.50 -13.88 24.75
C TYR A 318 19.65 -14.65 24.09
N GLY A 319 19.56 -14.91 22.79
CA GLY A 319 20.53 -15.75 22.08
C GLY A 319 20.71 -17.13 22.72
N LYS A 320 21.84 -17.77 22.43
CA LYS A 320 22.25 -19.03 23.06
C LYS A 320 23.75 -19.01 23.32
N THR A 321 24.14 -19.19 24.57
CA THR A 321 25.57 -19.22 24.96
C THR A 321 26.20 -20.57 24.63
N PRO A 322 27.55 -20.65 24.55
CA PRO A 322 28.26 -21.91 24.34
C PRO A 322 27.97 -22.97 25.41
N GLU A 323 27.75 -22.58 26.66
CA GLU A 323 27.46 -23.48 27.79
C GLU A 323 26.12 -24.19 27.62
N HIS A 324 25.13 -23.51 27.05
CA HIS A 324 23.82 -24.09 26.73
C HIS A 324 23.82 -24.93 25.44
N SER A 325 24.93 -24.94 24.69
CA SER A 325 25.06 -25.62 23.39
C SER A 325 25.69 -27.01 23.49
N ARG A 326 26.08 -27.44 24.68
CA ARG A 326 26.56 -28.79 25.00
C ARG A 326 25.46 -29.61 25.64
#